data_AF-A0A8S0FV08-F1
#
_entry.id   AF-A0A8S0FV08-F1
#
_cell.length_a   1.000
_cell.length_b   1.000
_cell.length_c   1.000
_cell.angle_alpha   90.00
_cell.angle_beta   90.00
_cell.angle_gamma   90.00
#
_symmetry.space_group_name_H-M   'P 1'
#
loop_
_entity.id
_entity.type
_entity.pdbx_description
1 polymer ?
#
loop_
_entity_poly.entity_id
_entity_poly.type
_entity_poly.pdbx_seq_one_letter_code
_entity_poly.pdbx_strand_id
1 'polypeptide(L)'
;MILLAALAASCFAQRFTPRQEWKLWIACGAAAGMAAAYRAPLAGSLFIAEVLFGTMMLASLGPVIISAVVALLVSNLINHSDALLYSVQLSVTVQARDYALIISTGVLAGLCGPLLLTLMNACHRGFVSLKLAPPC
;
A
#
# COMPACT_ATOMS: atom_id res chain seq x y z
N MET A 1 8.12 -6.54 3.86
CA MET A 1 8.58 -5.95 2.58
C MET A 1 8.53 -4.43 2.61
N ILE A 2 7.38 -3.82 2.87
CA ILE A 2 7.21 -2.34 2.88
C ILE A 2 8.15 -1.64 3.87
N LEU A 3 8.19 -2.09 5.14
CA LEU A 3 9.05 -1.48 6.16
C LEU A 3 10.55 -1.60 5.85
N LEU A 4 10.98 -2.75 5.29
CA LEU A 4 12.38 -2.97 4.91
C LEU A 4 12.78 -2.03 3.76
N ALA A 5 11.92 -1.88 2.74
CA ALA A 5 12.18 -0.99 1.63
C ALA A 5 12.16 0.49 2.07
N ALA A 6 11.24 0.87 2.97
CA ALA A 6 11.20 2.20 3.58
C ALA A 6 12.46 2.48 4.43
N LEU A 7 12.94 1.49 5.19
CA LEU A 7 14.18 1.59 5.96
C LEU A 7 15.39 1.79 5.05
N ALA A 8 15.52 0.99 3.99
CA ALA A 8 16.61 1.09 3.03
C ALA A 8 16.61 2.48 2.36
N ALA A 9 15.44 2.96 1.94
CA ALA A 9 15.28 4.29 1.38
C ALA A 9 15.59 5.41 2.40
N SER A 10 15.22 5.23 3.67
CA SER A 10 15.55 6.20 4.73
C SER A 10 17.05 6.29 4.97
N CYS A 11 17.75 5.16 5.04
CA CYS A 11 19.21 5.12 5.17
C CYS A 11 19.90 5.81 3.99
N PHE A 12 19.43 5.54 2.77
CA PHE A 12 19.92 6.19 1.56
C PHE A 12 19.67 7.70 1.59
N ALA A 13 18.46 8.14 1.93
CA ALA A 13 18.10 9.55 1.99
C ALA A 13 18.91 10.33 3.03
N GLN A 14 19.14 9.74 4.21
CA GLN A 14 19.96 10.35 5.25
C GLN A 14 21.41 10.57 4.81
N ARG A 15 21.92 9.72 3.91
CA ARG A 15 23.29 9.80 3.43
C ARG A 15 23.45 10.73 2.23
N PHE A 16 22.48 10.78 1.33
CA PHE A 16 22.64 11.39 0.00
C PHE A 16 21.72 12.56 -0.31
N THR A 17 20.66 12.83 0.47
CA THR A 17 19.66 13.86 0.13
C THR A 17 19.31 14.82 1.27
N PRO A 18 18.87 16.06 0.93
CA PRO A 18 18.47 17.04 1.95
C PRO A 18 17.22 16.59 2.72
N ARG A 19 17.12 17.02 3.98
CA ARG A 19 16.05 16.63 4.91
C ARG A 19 14.63 16.89 4.40
N GLN A 20 14.46 17.88 3.53
CA GLN A 20 13.17 18.26 2.95
C GLN A 20 12.61 17.16 2.03
N GLU A 21 13.48 16.37 1.39
CA GLU A 21 13.09 15.33 0.45
C GLU A 21 12.95 13.95 1.09
N TRP A 22 13.35 13.77 2.35
CA TRP A 22 13.35 12.46 3.01
C TRP A 22 11.99 11.77 2.96
N LYS A 23 10.90 12.53 3.10
CA LYS A 23 9.54 11.99 2.97
C LYS A 23 9.29 11.40 1.58
N LEU A 24 9.78 12.05 0.53
CA LEU A 24 9.65 11.56 -0.85
C LEU A 24 10.44 10.26 -1.06
N TRP A 25 11.68 10.20 -0.58
CA TRP A 25 12.50 9.00 -0.68
C TRP A 25 11.88 7.81 0.07
N ILE A 26 11.37 8.05 1.29
CA ILE A 26 10.68 7.03 2.07
C ILE A 26 9.39 6.60 1.36
N ALA A 27 8.64 7.52 0.74
CA ALA A 27 7.45 7.20 -0.06
C ALA A 27 7.80 6.29 -1.24
N CYS A 28 8.85 6.62 -2.00
CA CYS A 28 9.33 5.80 -3.11
C CYS A 28 9.69 4.38 -2.63
N GLY A 29 10.45 4.27 -1.53
CA GLY A 29 10.80 2.97 -0.94
C GLY A 29 9.59 2.16 -0.48
N ALA A 30 8.64 2.80 0.21
CA ALA A 30 7.42 2.14 0.66
C ALA A 30 6.54 1.67 -0.52
N ALA A 31 6.39 2.50 -1.56
CA ALA A 31 5.64 2.17 -2.77
C ALA A 31 6.31 1.05 -3.57
N ALA A 32 7.64 1.05 -3.69
CA ALA A 32 8.42 -0.03 -4.28
C ALA A 32 8.21 -1.36 -3.53
N GLY A 33 8.29 -1.34 -2.19
CA GLY A 33 8.04 -2.52 -1.36
C GLY A 33 6.62 -3.06 -1.48
N MET A 34 5.64 -2.17 -1.67
CA MET A 34 4.24 -2.55 -1.90
C MET A 34 4.03 -3.15 -3.29
N ALA A 35 4.56 -2.52 -4.34
CA ALA A 35 4.46 -2.99 -5.72
C ALA A 35 5.13 -4.35 -5.92
N ALA A 36 6.30 -4.57 -5.29
CA ALA A 36 7.00 -5.85 -5.34
C ALA A 36 6.21 -6.98 -4.66
N ALA A 37 5.44 -6.68 -3.60
CA ALA A 37 4.66 -7.67 -2.86
C ALA A 37 3.32 -8.01 -3.53
N TYR A 38 2.61 -6.99 -4.03
CA TYR A 38 1.23 -7.12 -4.50
C TYR A 38 1.08 -7.04 -6.02
N ARG A 39 2.16 -6.87 -6.77
CA ARG A 39 2.14 -6.71 -8.24
C ARG A 39 1.19 -5.60 -8.74
N ALA A 40 1.00 -4.56 -7.93
CA ALA A 40 0.04 -3.49 -8.17
C ALA A 40 0.70 -2.09 -8.00
N PRO A 41 1.47 -1.62 -8.99
CA PRO A 41 2.32 -0.44 -8.85
C PRO A 41 1.50 0.86 -8.77
N LEU A 42 0.41 0.97 -9.54
CA LEU A 42 -0.47 2.14 -9.52
C LEU A 42 -1.26 2.22 -8.21
N ALA A 43 -1.96 1.14 -7.82
CA ALA A 43 -2.71 1.13 -6.57
C ALA A 43 -1.80 1.38 -5.35
N GLY A 44 -0.63 0.74 -5.31
CA GLY A 44 0.29 0.87 -4.18
C GLY A 44 0.93 2.25 -4.06
N SER A 45 1.31 2.87 -5.18
CA SER A 45 1.87 4.23 -5.18
C SER A 45 0.83 5.27 -4.76
N LEU A 46 -0.40 5.19 -5.26
CA LEU A 46 -1.49 6.08 -4.85
C LEU A 46 -1.82 5.94 -3.36
N PHE A 47 -1.88 4.70 -2.86
CA PHE A 47 -2.13 4.44 -1.45
C PHE A 47 -1.03 5.03 -0.55
N ILE A 48 0.24 4.82 -0.90
CA ILE A 48 1.36 5.38 -0.14
C ILE A 48 1.38 6.91 -0.23
N ALA A 49 1.09 7.48 -1.40
CA ALA A 49 1.05 8.93 -1.58
C ALA A 49 -0.03 9.56 -0.68
N GLU A 50 -1.24 9.01 -0.69
CA GLU A 50 -2.35 9.49 0.12
C GLU A 50 -2.04 9.38 1.63
N VAL A 51 -1.55 8.21 2.08
CA VAL A 51 -1.28 7.98 3.51
C VAL A 51 -0.11 8.80 4.04
N LEU A 52 0.95 9.01 3.25
CA LEU A 52 2.15 9.69 3.73
C LEU A 52 2.09 11.21 3.57
N PHE A 53 1.54 11.70 2.45
CA PHE A 53 1.45 13.14 2.19
C PHE A 53 0.11 13.76 2.62
N GLY A 54 -0.92 12.94 2.84
CA GLY A 54 -2.28 13.39 3.18
C GLY A 54 -2.95 14.19 2.07
N THR A 55 -2.30 14.35 0.92
CA THR A 55 -2.80 15.06 -0.25
C THR A 55 -2.24 14.40 -1.51
N MET A 56 -3.07 14.30 -2.55
CA MET A 56 -2.64 13.89 -3.90
C MET A 56 -1.85 15.03 -4.57
N MET A 57 -0.67 15.36 -4.06
CA MET A 57 0.24 16.28 -4.74
C MET A 57 0.83 15.60 -5.98
N LEU A 58 0.30 15.94 -7.17
CA LEU A 58 0.75 15.39 -8.46
C LEU A 58 2.27 15.52 -8.67
N ALA A 59 2.89 16.57 -8.12
CA ALA A 59 4.33 16.81 -8.26
C ALA A 59 5.20 15.70 -7.63
N SER A 60 4.75 15.09 -6.53
CA SER A 60 5.48 14.02 -5.83
C SER A 60 5.09 12.62 -6.30
N LEU A 61 3.99 12.51 -7.05
CA LEU A 61 3.40 11.24 -7.46
C LEU A 61 4.19 10.56 -8.58
N GLY A 62 4.75 11.35 -9.52
CA GLY A 62 5.61 10.87 -10.61
C GLY A 62 6.76 9.96 -10.15
N PRO A 63 7.68 10.42 -9.29
CA PRO A 63 8.80 9.60 -8.83
C PRO A 63 8.36 8.38 -8.02
N VAL A 64 7.26 8.47 -7.25
CA VAL A 64 6.73 7.35 -6.47
C VAL A 64 6.18 6.24 -7.39
N ILE A 65 5.43 6.59 -8.44
CA ILE A 65 4.98 5.64 -9.46
C ILE A 65 6.17 4.98 -10.15
N ILE A 66 7.15 5.78 -10.60
CA ILE A 66 8.32 5.25 -11.33
C ILE A 66 9.05 4.23 -10.45
N SER A 67 9.32 4.57 -9.18
CA SER A 67 9.95 3.64 -8.24
C SER A 67 9.17 2.34 -8.06
N ALA A 68 7.83 2.42 -7.95
CA ALA A 68 6.96 1.25 -7.85
C ALA A 68 7.00 0.36 -9.10
N VAL A 69 6.99 0.95 -10.31
CA VAL A 69 7.08 0.22 -11.57
C VAL A 69 8.45 -0.45 -11.73
N VAL A 70 9.55 0.24 -11.41
CA VAL A 70 10.88 -0.36 -11.45
C VAL A 70 10.97 -1.54 -10.49
N ALA A 71 10.42 -1.42 -9.27
CA ALA A 71 10.40 -2.52 -8.31
C ALA A 71 9.61 -3.73 -8.82
N LEU A 72 8.50 -3.51 -9.52
CA LEU A 72 7.73 -4.58 -10.16
C LEU A 72 8.56 -5.27 -11.25
N LEU A 73 9.18 -4.50 -12.15
CA LEU A 73 10.01 -5.04 -13.24
C LEU A 73 11.16 -5.89 -12.69
N VAL A 74 11.86 -5.38 -11.67
CA VAL A 74 12.94 -6.14 -10.99
C VAL A 74 12.39 -7.40 -10.34
N SER A 75 11.24 -7.33 -9.66
CA SER A 75 10.60 -8.51 -9.06
C SER A 75 10.23 -9.55 -10.13
N ASN A 76 9.74 -9.14 -11.29
CA ASN A 76 9.42 -10.05 -12.39
C ASN A 76 10.67 -10.72 -12.97
N LEU A 77 11.76 -9.95 -13.15
CA LEU A 77 13.04 -10.48 -13.62
C LEU A 77 13.60 -11.54 -12.68
N ILE A 78 13.53 -11.29 -11.37
CA ILE A 78 14.03 -12.25 -10.36
C ILE A 78 13.13 -13.50 -10.32
N ASN A 79 11.82 -13.33 -10.34
CA ASN A 79 10.86 -14.43 -10.19
C ASN A 79 10.52 -15.15 -11.50
N HIS A 80 11.07 -14.71 -12.64
CA HIS A 80 10.80 -15.24 -13.99
C HIS A 80 9.30 -15.40 -14.30
N SER A 81 8.47 -14.50 -13.74
CA SER A 81 7.02 -14.66 -13.73
C SER A 81 6.33 -13.32 -13.91
N ASP A 82 5.66 -13.12 -15.05
CA ASP A 82 4.87 -11.92 -15.36
C ASP A 82 3.37 -12.07 -15.04
N ALA A 83 2.99 -13.19 -14.41
CA ALA A 83 1.58 -13.48 -14.14
C ALA A 83 0.94 -12.41 -13.24
N LEU A 84 -0.13 -11.79 -13.73
CA LEU A 84 -1.02 -10.99 -12.88
C LEU A 84 -1.62 -11.91 -11.81
N LEU A 85 -1.70 -11.43 -10.57
CA LEU A 85 -2.32 -12.19 -9.47
C LEU A 85 -3.79 -12.53 -9.76
N TYR A 86 -4.44 -11.73 -10.60
CA TYR A 86 -5.83 -11.91 -10.96
C TYR A 86 -6.08 -11.38 -12.38
N SER A 87 -6.78 -12.16 -13.19
CA SER A 87 -7.30 -11.74 -14.49
C SER A 87 -8.81 -11.55 -14.39
N VAL A 88 -9.27 -10.34 -14.72
CA VAL A 88 -10.70 -10.03 -14.76
C VAL A 88 -11.19 -10.30 -16.17
N GLN A 89 -12.24 -11.11 -16.31
CA GLN A 89 -12.98 -11.19 -17.57
C GLN A 89 -13.99 -10.03 -17.61
N LEU A 90 -13.84 -9.12 -18.57
CA LEU A 90 -14.79 -8.03 -18.76
C LEU A 90 -16.10 -8.58 -19.32
N SER A 91 -17.18 -8.51 -18.55
CA SER A 91 -18.53 -8.67 -19.07
C SER A 91 -18.98 -7.37 -19.73
N VAL A 92 -19.24 -7.42 -21.05
CA VAL A 92 -19.54 -6.23 -21.88
C VAL A 92 -20.96 -5.68 -21.63
N THR A 93 -21.84 -6.46 -20.98
CA THR A 93 -23.22 -6.07 -20.67
C THR A 93 -23.39 -5.81 -19.17
N VAL A 94 -23.25 -4.57 -18.74
CA VAL A 94 -23.51 -4.14 -17.35
C VAL A 94 -24.97 -3.73 -17.23
N GLN A 95 -25.74 -4.40 -16.37
CA GLN A 95 -27.16 -4.09 -16.13
C GLN A 95 -27.33 -3.22 -14.88
N ALA A 96 -28.47 -2.54 -14.75
CA ALA A 96 -28.81 -1.72 -13.57
C ALA A 96 -28.68 -2.46 -12.22
N ARG A 97 -28.91 -3.79 -12.21
CA ARG A 97 -28.75 -4.63 -11.02
C ARG A 97 -27.27 -4.71 -10.57
N ASP A 98 -26.33 -4.71 -11.50
CA ASP A 98 -24.90 -4.79 -11.19
C ASP A 98 -24.42 -3.51 -10.50
N TYR A 99 -24.91 -2.35 -10.94
CA TYR A 99 -24.65 -1.08 -10.25
C TYR A 99 -25.20 -1.08 -8.82
N ALA A 100 -26.41 -1.60 -8.59
CA ALA A 100 -26.96 -1.74 -7.25
C ALA A 100 -26.08 -2.65 -6.37
N LEU A 101 -25.58 -3.76 -6.93
CA LEU A 101 -24.65 -4.65 -6.23
C LEU A 101 -23.32 -3.96 -5.91
N ILE A 102 -22.72 -3.24 -6.86
CA ILE A 102 -21.47 -2.47 -6.66
C ILE A 102 -21.62 -1.45 -5.53
N ILE A 103 -22.73 -0.71 -5.50
CA ILE A 103 -22.99 0.26 -4.42
C ILE A 103 -23.14 -0.46 -3.09
N SER A 104 -23.91 -1.56 -3.05
CA SER A 104 -24.12 -2.31 -1.82
C SER A 104 -22.82 -2.90 -1.26
N THR A 105 -21.94 -3.44 -2.10
CA THR A 105 -20.65 -3.98 -1.69
C THR A 105 -19.69 -2.87 -1.25
N GLY A 106 -19.72 -1.71 -1.91
CA GLY A 106 -18.96 -0.52 -1.49
C GLY A 106 -19.37 -0.04 -0.10
N VAL A 107 -20.68 0.03 0.19
CA VAL A 107 -21.19 0.40 1.51
C VAL A 107 -20.80 -0.62 2.57
N LEU A 108 -20.96 -1.92 2.28
CA LEU A 108 -20.59 -2.99 3.22
C LEU A 108 -19.08 -2.98 3.50
N ALA A 109 -18.24 -2.87 2.48
CA ALA A 109 -16.79 -2.79 2.63
C ALA A 109 -16.37 -1.54 3.42
N GLY A 110 -17.02 -0.39 3.14
CA GLY A 110 -16.80 0.86 3.86
C GLY A 110 -17.14 0.77 5.34
N LEU A 111 -18.24 0.08 5.70
CA LEU A 111 -18.63 -0.15 7.09
C LEU A 111 -17.71 -1.15 7.81
N CYS A 112 -17.21 -2.17 7.11
CA CYS A 112 -16.27 -3.15 7.66
C CYS A 112 -14.92 -2.51 8.07
N GLY A 113 -14.49 -1.43 7.41
CA GLY A 113 -13.23 -0.75 7.72
C GLY A 113 -13.14 -0.27 9.18
N PRO A 114 -14.02 0.65 9.63
CA PRO A 114 -14.06 1.10 11.02
C PRO A 114 -14.30 -0.03 12.03
N LEU A 115 -15.11 -1.03 11.66
CA LEU A 115 -15.36 -2.20 12.52
C LEU A 115 -14.06 -2.98 12.78
N LEU A 116 -13.26 -3.22 11.74
CA LEU A 116 -11.97 -3.89 11.87
C LEU A 116 -11.00 -3.05 12.74
N LEU A 117 -10.93 -1.74 12.52
CA LEU A 117 -10.06 -0.85 13.30
C LEU A 117 -10.44 -0.81 14.78
N THR A 118 -11.74 -0.77 15.10
CA THR A 118 -12.23 -0.81 16.48
C THR A 118 -11.97 -2.15 17.14
N LEU A 119 -12.17 -3.27 16.43
CA LEU A 119 -11.85 -4.60 16.92
C LEU A 119 -10.36 -4.77 17.21
N MET A 120 -9.49 -4.31 16.31
CA MET A 120 -8.04 -4.35 16.50
C MET A 120 -7.63 -3.54 17.75
N ASN A 121 -8.20 -2.36 17.95
CA ASN A 121 -7.98 -1.55 19.14
C ASN A 121 -8.50 -2.21 20.41
N ALA A 122 -9.64 -2.91 20.35
CA ALA A 122 -10.18 -3.66 21.48
C ALA A 122 -9.26 -4.83 21.86
N CYS A 123 -8.79 -5.61 20.88
CA CYS A 123 -7.82 -6.68 21.10
C CYS A 123 -6.51 -6.16 21.70
N HIS A 124 -5.99 -5.04 21.18
CA HIS A 124 -4.78 -4.40 21.71
C HIS A 124 -4.97 -3.99 23.18
N ARG A 125 -6.09 -3.34 23.52
CA ARG A 125 -6.41 -2.98 24.91
C ARG A 125 -6.57 -4.20 25.82
N GLY A 126 -7.22 -5.24 25.33
CA GLY A 126 -7.34 -6.51 26.03
C GLY A 126 -5.97 -7.11 26.33
N PHE A 127 -5.10 -7.20 25.33
CA PHE A 127 -3.76 -7.76 25.47
C PHE A 127 -2.89 -6.97 26.47
N VAL A 128 -2.92 -5.64 26.40
CA VAL A 128 -2.23 -4.77 27.37
C VAL A 128 -2.78 -4.96 28.80
N SER A 129 -4.08 -5.23 28.93
CA SER A 129 -4.71 -5.49 30.22
C SER A 129 -4.30 -6.83 30.85
N LEU A 130 -3.80 -7.80 30.06
CA LEU A 130 -3.40 -9.10 30.58
C LEU A 130 -2.05 -9.09 31.34
N LYS A 131 -1.33 -7.96 31.41
CA LYS A 131 -0.03 -7.80 32.12
C LYS A 131 0.91 -9.02 31.93
N LEU A 132 1.00 -9.51 30.69
CA LEU A 132 1.92 -10.58 30.37
C LEU A 132 3.35 -10.05 30.53
N ALA A 133 4.21 -10.81 31.22
CA ALA A 133 5.61 -10.46 31.36
C ALA A 133 6.25 -10.33 29.96
N PRO A 134 7.10 -9.32 29.72
CA PRO A 134 7.74 -9.16 28.43
C PRO A 134 8.59 -10.41 28.13
N PRO A 135 8.60 -10.91 26.88
CA PRO A 135 9.52 -11.96 26.49
C PRO A 135 10.96 -11.44 26.67
N CYS A 136 11.75 -12.20 27.43
CA CYS A 136 13.17 -11.94 27.71
C CYS A 136 14.02 -11.90 26.44
#